data_AF-A0A4S0JAY6-F1
#
_entry.id   AF-A0A4S0JAY6-F1
#
_cell.length_a   1.000
_cell.length_b   1.000
_cell.length_c   1.000
_cell.angle_alpha   90.00
_cell.angle_beta   90.00
_cell.angle_gamma   90.00
#
_symmetry.space_group_name_H-M   'P 1'
#
loop_
_entity.id
_entity.type
_entity.pdbx_description
1 polymer ?
#
loop_
_entity_poly.entity_id
_entity_poly.type
_entity_poly.pdbx_seq_one_letter_code
_entity_poly.pdbx_strand_id
1 'polypeptide(L)' 'AVSPGPVETPILKQFRAVLGDSRVDSDIARVGRAGTSGDIAPVVLFLCSDGARWINGANVPVDGGLEASISAEVLGF' A
#
# COMPACT_ATOMS: atom_id res chain seq x y z
N ALA A 1 0.85 11.37 5.06
CA ALA A 1 0.03 10.71 4.02
C ALA A 1 0.03 9.20 4.27
N VAL A 2 -0.93 8.47 3.71
CA VAL A 2 -0.98 7.00 3.74
C VAL A 2 -0.91 6.51 2.30
N SER A 3 0.06 5.65 2.01
CA SER A 3 0.28 5.08 0.67
C SER A 3 -0.12 3.61 0.66
N PRO A 4 -1.32 3.27 0.20
CA PRO A 4 -1.74 1.89 0.06
C PRO A 4 -1.06 1.21 -1.15
N GLY A 5 -0.97 -0.12 -1.08
CA GLY A 5 -0.63 -0.98 -2.22
C GLY A 5 -1.86 -1.24 -3.11
N PRO A 6 -1.89 -2.35 -3.88
CA PRO A 6 -3.11 -2.80 -4.55
C PRO A 6 -4.20 -3.13 -3.52
N VAL A 7 -5.37 -2.48 -3.61
CA VAL A 7 -6.50 -2.67 -2.69
C VAL A 7 -7.77 -2.96 -3.47
N GLU A 8 -8.54 -3.96 -3.04
CA GLU A 8 -9.85 -4.36 -3.57
C GLU A 8 -10.91 -3.27 -3.36
N THR A 9 -10.86 -2.26 -4.22
CA THR A 9 -11.83 -1.18 -4.32
C THR A 9 -12.10 -0.90 -5.80
N PRO A 10 -13.16 -0.16 -6.16
CA PRO A 10 -13.45 0.12 -7.57
C PRO A 10 -12.28 0.76 -8.36
N ILE A 11 -11.35 1.46 -7.68
CA ILE A 11 -10.17 2.07 -8.32
C ILE A 11 -9.17 1.05 -8.86
N LEU A 12 -9.16 -0.20 -8.34
CA LEU A 12 -8.22 -1.22 -8.79
C LEU A 12 -8.40 -1.56 -10.27
N LYS A 13 -9.64 -1.48 -10.77
CA LYS A 13 -9.94 -1.61 -12.21
C LYS A 13 -9.29 -0.51 -13.03
N GLN A 14 -9.26 0.72 -12.51
CA GLN A 14 -8.60 1.84 -13.17
C GLN A 14 -7.08 1.69 -13.14
N PHE A 15 -6.51 1.21 -12.03
CA PHE A 15 -5.07 0.88 -11.98
C PHE A 15 -4.69 -0.19 -12.99
N ARG A 16 -5.49 -1.26 -13.13
CA ARG A 16 -5.29 -2.28 -14.16
C ARG A 16 -5.32 -1.71 -15.57
N ALA A 17 -6.24 -0.78 -15.85
CA ALA A 17 -6.31 -0.11 -17.15
C ALA A 17 -5.08 0.76 -17.47
N VAL A 18 -4.42 1.34 -16.45
CA VAL A 18 -3.26 2.21 -16.61
C VAL A 18 -1.93 1.43 -16.59
N LEU A 19 -1.79 0.49 -15.67
CA LEU A 19 -0.53 -0.23 -15.39
C LEU A 19 -0.46 -1.62 -16.08
N GLY A 20 -1.60 -2.14 -16.51
CA GLY A 20 -1.74 -3.49 -17.04
C GLY A 20 -1.93 -4.55 -15.96
N ASP A 21 -2.65 -5.63 -16.29
CA ASP A 21 -2.94 -6.72 -15.36
C ASP A 21 -1.69 -7.42 -14.86
N SER A 22 -0.70 -7.67 -15.72
CA SER A 22 0.53 -8.36 -15.35
C SER A 22 1.30 -7.62 -14.25
N ARG A 23 1.34 -6.28 -14.29
CA ARG A 23 2.01 -5.48 -13.26
C ARG A 23 1.26 -5.55 -11.94
N VAL A 24 -0.06 -5.35 -11.98
CA VAL A 24 -0.91 -5.38 -10.78
C VAL A 24 -0.90 -6.77 -10.13
N ASP A 25 -0.96 -7.83 -10.93
CA ASP A 25 -0.93 -9.21 -10.44
C ASP A 25 0.44 -9.57 -9.84
N SER A 26 1.53 -9.08 -10.43
CA SER A 26 2.88 -9.24 -9.86
C SER A 26 2.98 -8.55 -8.49
N ASP A 27 2.51 -7.31 -8.38
CA ASP A 27 2.51 -6.55 -7.13
C ASP A 27 1.67 -7.26 -6.05
N ILE A 28 0.49 -7.77 -6.41
CA ILE A 28 -0.38 -8.56 -5.52
C ILE A 28 0.32 -9.86 -5.08
N ALA A 29 0.91 -10.61 -6.00
CA ALA A 29 1.58 -11.87 -5.71
C ALA A 29 2.76 -11.67 -4.75
N ARG A 30 3.49 -10.55 -4.89
CA ARG A 30 4.63 -10.20 -4.05
C ARG A 30 4.26 -9.99 -2.57
N VAL A 31 3.07 -9.45 -2.30
CA VAL A 31 2.55 -9.24 -0.94
C VAL A 31 1.50 -10.27 -0.52
N GLY A 32 1.28 -11.30 -1.35
CA GLY A 32 0.43 -12.45 -1.09
C GLY A 32 -1.07 -12.25 -1.35
N ARG A 33 -1.59 -11.03 -1.24
CA ARG A 33 -2.98 -10.67 -1.60
C ARG A 33 -3.13 -9.17 -1.84
N ALA A 34 -4.18 -8.80 -2.56
CA ALA A 34 -4.64 -7.42 -2.53
C ALA A 34 -5.13 -7.06 -1.11
N GLY A 35 -4.88 -5.83 -0.71
CA GLY A 35 -5.44 -5.23 0.50
C GLY A 35 -6.95 -5.07 0.38
N THR A 36 -7.59 -4.80 1.51
CA THR A 36 -8.97 -4.36 1.60
C THR A 36 -9.01 -2.98 2.25
N SER A 37 -10.14 -2.28 2.17
CA SER A 37 -10.32 -1.02 2.91
C SER A 37 -10.11 -1.20 4.43
N GLY A 38 -10.40 -2.39 4.96
CA GLY A 38 -10.18 -2.76 6.35
C GLY A 38 -8.71 -2.86 6.75
N ASP A 39 -7.79 -3.05 5.80
CA ASP A 39 -6.35 -3.03 6.06
C ASP A 39 -5.81 -1.58 6.15
N ILE A 40 -6.43 -0.64 5.43
CA ILE A 40 -5.97 0.76 5.34
C ILE A 40 -6.59 1.64 6.43
N ALA A 41 -7.89 1.50 6.67
CA ALA A 41 -8.65 2.38 7.57
C ALA A 41 -8.11 2.44 9.02
N PRO A 42 -7.65 1.33 9.65
CA PRO A 42 -7.12 1.39 11.00
C PRO A 42 -5.89 2.29 11.15
N VAL A 43 -5.00 2.31 10.14
CA VAL A 43 -3.81 3.17 10.16
C VAL A 43 -4.21 4.64 10.03
N VAL A 44 -5.17 4.94 9.14
CA VAL A 44 -5.72 6.29 9.02
C VAL A 44 -6.35 6.74 10.35
N LEU A 45 -7.13 5.88 11.00
CA LEU A 45 -7.74 6.18 12.30
C LEU A 45 -6.69 6.45 13.38
N PHE A 46 -5.63 5.64 13.44
CA PHE A 46 -4.50 5.87 14.34
C PHE A 46 -3.83 7.23 14.09
N LEU A 47 -3.56 7.57 12.82
CA LEU A 47 -2.95 8.85 12.46
C LEU A 47 -3.84 10.05 12.79
N CYS A 48 -5.15 9.86 12.89
CA CYS A 48 -6.10 10.87 13.36
C CYS A 48 -6.29 10.91 14.89
N SER A 49 -5.61 10.03 15.64
CA SER A 49 -5.72 9.94 17.10
C SER A 49 -4.61 10.71 17.83
N ASP A 50 -4.82 10.99 19.12
CA ASP A 50 -3.79 11.58 20.00
C ASP A 50 -2.50 10.75 20.10
N GLY A 51 -2.61 9.43 19.84
CA GLY A 51 -1.48 8.52 19.83
C GLY A 51 -0.45 8.85 18.73
N ALA A 52 -0.88 9.52 17.65
CA ALA A 52 -0.02 9.91 16.54
C ALA A 52 0.43 11.37 16.60
N ARG A 53 0.26 12.09 17.73
CA ARG A 53 0.48 13.55 17.82
C ARG A 53 1.87 14.05 17.39
N TRP A 54 2.87 13.18 17.35
CA TRP A 54 4.24 13.52 16.93
C TRP A 54 4.60 13.03 15.53
N ILE A 55 3.66 12.41 14.82
CA ILE A 55 3.85 11.89 13.46
C ILE A 55 3.33 12.96 12.49
N ASN A 56 4.26 13.72 11.90
CA ASN A 56 3.96 14.71 10.86
C ASN A 56 5.04 14.67 9.78
N GLY A 57 4.72 15.15 8.57
CA GLY A 57 5.65 15.15 7.43
C GLY A 57 6.00 13.77 6.86
N ALA A 58 5.44 12.68 7.41
CA ALA A 58 5.71 11.31 6.98
C ALA A 58 4.71 10.81 5.93
N ASN A 59 5.21 10.01 4.99
CA ASN A 59 4.41 9.11 4.18
C ASN A 59 4.47 7.71 4.81
N VAL A 60 3.32 7.12 5.12
CA VAL A 60 3.24 5.81 5.77
C VAL A 60 2.80 4.78 4.73
N PRO A 61 3.68 3.85 4.29
CA PRO A 61 3.28 2.72 3.46
C PRO A 61 2.33 1.80 4.22
N VAL A 62 1.20 1.47 3.60
CA VAL A 62 0.22 0.49 4.11
C VAL A 62 -0.14 -0.44 2.95
N ASP A 63 0.87 -1.15 2.48
CA ASP A 63 0.89 -1.78 1.16
C ASP A 63 1.28 -3.27 1.20
N GLY A 64 1.23 -3.89 2.38
CA GLY A 64 1.67 -5.28 2.57
C GLY A 64 3.18 -5.47 2.46
N GLY A 65 3.97 -4.39 2.49
CA GLY A 65 5.43 -4.43 2.36
C GLY A 65 5.91 -4.35 0.91
N LEU A 66 5.04 -3.95 -0.03
CA LEU A 66 5.38 -3.85 -1.45
C LEU A 66 6.55 -2.90 -1.68
N GLU A 67 6.48 -1.68 -1.16
CA GLU A 67 7.55 -0.67 -1.28
C GLU A 67 8.87 -1.19 -0.71
N ALA A 68 8.85 -1.70 0.52
CA ALA A 68 10.04 -2.25 1.17
C ALA A 68 10.63 -3.43 0.37
N SER A 69 9.78 -4.29 -0.21
CA SER A 69 10.21 -5.43 -1.00
C SER A 69 10.84 -5.02 -2.34
N ILE A 70 10.33 -3.97 -2.97
CA ILE A 70 10.93 -3.38 -4.18
C ILE A 70 12.26 -2.70 -3.83
N SER A 71 12.29 -1.93 -2.74
CA SER A 71 13.49 -1.25 -2.25
C SER A 71 14.61 -2.25 -1.91
N ALA A 72 14.28 -3.39 -1.29
CA ALA A 72 15.24 -4.46 -1.02
C ALA A 72 15.85 -5.02 -2.32
N GLU A 73 15.03 -5.33 -3.32
CA GLU A 73 15.48 -5.83 -4.62
C GLU A 73 16.37 -4.81 -5.35
N VAL A 74 15.98 -3.54 -5.37
CA VAL A 74 16.75 -2.46 -6.00
C VAL A 74 18.11 -2.27 -5.33
N LEU A 75 18.18 -2.46 -4.01
CA LEU A 75 19.42 -2.36 -3.22
C LEU A 75 20.26 -3.64 -3.25
N GLY A 76 19.76 -4.72 -3.88
CA GLY A 76 20.49 -5.99 -4.04
C GLY A 76 20.55 -6.85 -2.78
N PHE A 77 19.54 -6.75 -1.91
CA PHE A 77 19.34 -7.66 -0.77
C PHE A 77 18.57 -8.92 -1.15
#